data_AF-A0A0K1F326-F1
#
_entry.id   AF-A0A0K1F326-F1
#
_cell.length_a   1.000
_cell.length_b   1.000
_cell.length_c   1.000
_cell.angle_alpha   90.00
_cell.angle_beta   90.00
_cell.angle_gamma   90.00
#
_symmetry.space_group_name_H-M   'P 1'
#
loop_
_entity.id
_entity.type
_entity.pdbx_description
1 polymer ?
#
loop_
_entity_poly.entity_id
_entity_poly.type
_entity_poly.pdbx_seq_one_letter_code
_entity_poly.pdbx_strand_id
1 'polypeptide(L)'
;MYDYREAIKEDIRNYIIKNTDWEEHTNRNDLEERLQDMLWTEDSVTGNASGSYTFSRSKAQEYILDNLDLLEEACAGLGTDEATVGRWLLASDFENMDVTIRCYLLSQCIHEVSDEFD
;
A
#
# COMPACT_ATOMS: atom_id res chain seq x y z
N MET A 1 -9.61 12.16 8.36
CA MET A 1 -8.34 11.43 8.27
C MET A 1 -8.60 10.01 7.84
N TYR A 2 -8.11 9.68 6.66
CA TYR A 2 -8.13 8.33 6.11
C TYR A 2 -7.03 7.50 6.80
N ASP A 3 -7.39 6.33 7.31
CA ASP A 3 -6.44 5.43 7.96
C ASP A 3 -5.87 4.46 6.91
N TYR A 4 -4.68 4.80 6.41
CA TYR A 4 -3.98 3.99 5.41
C TYR A 4 -3.72 2.56 5.89
N ARG A 5 -3.40 2.42 7.17
CA ARG A 5 -2.93 1.18 7.75
C ARG A 5 -4.07 0.19 7.91
N GLU A 6 -5.20 0.63 8.47
CA GLU A 6 -6.39 -0.20 8.56
C GLU A 6 -6.94 -0.55 7.18
N ALA A 7 -6.91 0.38 6.21
CA ALA A 7 -7.36 0.09 4.85
C ALA A 7 -6.49 -0.97 4.16
N ILE A 8 -5.16 -0.85 4.22
CA ILE A 8 -4.25 -1.82 3.60
C ILE A 8 -4.40 -3.19 4.28
N LYS A 9 -4.49 -3.25 5.62
CA LYS A 9 -4.72 -4.52 6.32
C LYS A 9 -6.03 -5.17 5.89
N GLU A 10 -7.10 -4.40 5.74
CA GLU A 10 -8.38 -4.91 5.25
C GLU A 10 -8.28 -5.44 3.81
N ASP A 11 -7.55 -4.74 2.94
CA ASP A 11 -7.31 -5.19 1.56
C ASP A 11 -6.49 -6.50 1.53
N ILE A 12 -5.46 -6.63 2.39
CA ILE A 12 -4.67 -7.86 2.56
C ILE A 12 -5.56 -9.01 3.05
N ARG A 13 -6.38 -8.81 4.10
CA ARG A 13 -7.30 -9.85 4.62
C ARG A 13 -8.25 -10.32 3.52
N ASN A 14 -8.84 -9.36 2.80
CA ASN A 14 -9.75 -9.67 1.69
C ASN A 14 -9.05 -10.44 0.58
N TYR A 15 -7.79 -10.12 0.29
CA TYR A 15 -6.99 -10.85 -0.68
C TYR A 15 -6.72 -12.29 -0.25
N ILE A 16 -6.29 -12.50 1.00
CA ILE A 16 -6.04 -13.84 1.57
C ILE A 16 -7.31 -14.68 1.51
N ILE A 17 -8.45 -14.15 2.00
CA ILE A 17 -9.73 -14.87 2.05
C ILE A 17 -10.21 -15.27 0.64
N LYS A 18 -10.05 -14.39 -0.36
CA LYS A 18 -10.49 -14.65 -1.75
C LYS A 18 -9.62 -15.67 -2.47
N ASN A 19 -8.36 -15.83 -2.06
CA ASN A 19 -7.38 -16.67 -2.72
C ASN A 19 -7.08 -17.87 -1.79
N THR A 20 -7.93 -18.90 -1.82
CA THR A 20 -7.97 -20.02 -0.84
C THR A 20 -6.72 -20.91 -0.76
N ASP A 21 -5.65 -20.63 -1.51
CA ASP A 21 -4.44 -21.47 -1.66
C ASP A 21 -3.20 -20.97 -0.86
N TRP A 22 -3.38 -20.13 0.17
CA TRP A 22 -2.24 -19.61 0.97
C TRP A 22 -1.78 -20.54 2.09
N GLU A 23 -2.67 -21.36 2.62
CA GLU A 23 -2.49 -22.01 3.93
C GLU A 23 -1.85 -23.41 3.88
N GLU A 24 -1.81 -24.06 2.72
CA GLU A 24 -1.27 -25.43 2.68
C GLU A 24 0.27 -25.42 2.64
N HIS A 25 0.88 -25.60 3.83
CA HIS A 25 2.25 -26.07 4.08
C HIS A 25 3.40 -25.05 4.01
N THR A 26 3.13 -23.76 4.19
CA THR A 26 4.17 -22.71 4.16
C THR A 26 4.40 -22.14 5.57
N ASN A 27 5.66 -21.94 5.97
CA ASN A 27 5.97 -21.31 7.26
C ASN A 27 5.66 -19.80 7.20
N ARG A 28 5.52 -19.15 8.36
CA ARG A 28 5.12 -17.74 8.41
C ARG A 28 6.01 -16.80 7.57
N ASN A 29 7.33 -16.92 7.66
CA ASN A 29 8.23 -16.03 6.92
C ASN A 29 8.07 -16.21 5.41
N ASP A 30 7.95 -17.45 4.95
CA ASP A 30 7.74 -17.77 3.53
C ASP A 30 6.37 -17.23 3.05
N LEU A 31 5.34 -17.23 3.92
CA LEU A 31 4.03 -16.63 3.62
C LEU A 31 4.13 -15.11 3.50
N GLU A 32 4.79 -14.45 4.46
CA GLU A 32 4.99 -12.99 4.43
C GLU A 32 5.78 -12.55 3.19
N GLU A 33 6.84 -13.27 2.81
CA GLU A 33 7.62 -13.01 1.58
C GLU A 33 6.76 -13.18 0.32
N ARG A 34 5.98 -14.25 0.23
CA ARG A 34 5.10 -14.50 -0.91
C ARG A 34 3.99 -13.45 -1.03
N LEU A 35 3.41 -13.04 0.10
CA LEU A 35 2.43 -11.95 0.14
C LEU A 35 3.08 -10.64 -0.28
N GLN A 36 4.30 -10.35 0.18
CA GLN A 36 5.02 -9.14 -0.21
C GLN A 36 5.18 -9.07 -1.73
N ASP A 37 5.68 -10.14 -2.36
CA ASP A 37 5.90 -10.19 -3.81
C ASP A 37 4.59 -10.03 -4.60
N MET A 38 3.53 -10.71 -4.19
CA MET A 38 2.26 -10.68 -4.91
C MET A 38 1.52 -9.35 -4.71
N LEU A 39 1.46 -8.85 -3.48
CA LEU A 39 0.70 -7.64 -3.16
C LEU A 39 1.41 -6.35 -3.56
N TRP A 40 2.73 -6.39 -3.76
CA TRP A 40 3.50 -5.26 -4.29
C TRP A 40 2.98 -4.74 -5.63
N THR A 41 2.33 -5.59 -6.44
CA THR A 41 1.75 -5.20 -7.74
C THR A 41 0.24 -5.43 -7.81
N GLU A 42 -0.40 -5.81 -6.71
CA GLU A 42 -1.85 -6.00 -6.66
C GLU A 42 -2.54 -4.63 -6.54
N ASP A 43 -3.19 -4.19 -7.61
CA ASP A 43 -3.83 -2.88 -7.67
C ASP A 43 -4.91 -2.71 -6.58
N SER A 44 -5.57 -3.82 -6.19
CA SER A 44 -6.56 -3.80 -5.12
C SER A 44 -5.98 -3.65 -3.70
N VAL A 45 -4.65 -3.61 -3.55
CA VAL A 45 -3.96 -3.35 -2.26
C VAL A 45 -3.10 -2.09 -2.36
N THR A 46 -2.19 -2.06 -3.34
CA THR A 46 -1.17 -1.00 -3.47
C THR A 46 -1.42 -0.04 -4.62
N GLY A 47 -2.06 -0.48 -5.70
CA GLY A 47 -2.20 0.32 -6.93
C GLY A 47 -0.90 0.44 -7.75
N ASN A 48 0.16 -0.27 -7.39
CA ASN A 48 1.50 -0.04 -7.94
C ASN A 48 1.68 -0.54 -9.38
N ALA A 49 0.93 -1.56 -9.81
CA ALA A 49 1.03 -2.04 -11.19
C ALA A 49 0.46 -1.02 -12.19
N SER A 50 -0.66 -0.39 -11.83
CA SER A 50 -1.35 0.59 -12.67
C SER A 50 -0.96 2.04 -12.39
N GLY A 51 -0.38 2.31 -11.21
CA GLY A 51 -0.17 3.66 -10.68
C GLY A 51 -1.43 4.26 -10.04
N SER A 52 -2.47 3.47 -9.76
CA SER A 52 -3.66 3.94 -9.06
C SER A 52 -4.39 2.84 -8.28
N TYR A 53 -4.62 3.08 -6.99
CA TYR A 53 -5.54 2.29 -6.17
C TYR A 53 -6.99 2.80 -6.27
N THR A 54 -7.18 4.12 -6.23
CA THR A 54 -8.52 4.72 -6.14
C THR A 54 -9.24 4.87 -7.48
N PHE A 55 -8.50 4.78 -8.60
CA PHE A 55 -8.95 5.16 -9.95
C PHE A 55 -9.56 6.59 -9.99
N SER A 56 -9.14 7.47 -9.07
CA SER A 56 -9.66 8.82 -8.92
C SER A 56 -8.69 9.74 -8.18
N ARG A 57 -8.03 10.64 -8.92
CA ARG A 57 -7.16 11.69 -8.34
C ARG A 57 -7.85 12.52 -7.26
N SER A 58 -9.13 12.84 -7.44
CA SER A 58 -9.89 13.60 -6.43
C SER A 58 -10.05 12.79 -5.14
N LYS A 59 -10.22 11.47 -5.23
CA LYS A 59 -10.36 10.61 -4.05
C LYS A 59 -9.03 10.41 -3.35
N ALA A 60 -7.96 10.16 -4.12
CA ALA A 60 -6.60 10.09 -3.58
C ALA A 60 -6.19 11.40 -2.89
N GLN A 61 -6.60 12.56 -3.44
CA GLN A 61 -6.35 13.86 -2.80
C GLN A 61 -6.96 13.96 -1.40
N GLU A 62 -8.21 13.49 -1.20
CA GLU A 62 -8.85 13.48 0.12
C GLU A 62 -8.04 12.64 1.13
N TYR A 63 -7.39 11.56 0.69
CA TYR A 63 -6.57 10.71 1.55
C TYR A 63 -5.23 11.38 1.89
N ILE A 64 -4.59 11.99 0.90
CA ILE A 64 -3.25 12.59 1.03
C ILE A 64 -3.26 13.88 1.86
N LEU A 65 -4.24 14.76 1.70
CA LEU A 65 -4.22 16.06 2.36
C LEU A 65 -4.24 15.97 3.90
N ASP A 66 -4.81 14.89 4.44
CA ASP A 66 -4.83 14.61 5.87
C ASP A 66 -3.61 13.78 6.36
N ASN A 67 -2.73 13.32 5.45
CA ASN A 67 -1.63 12.37 5.72
C ASN A 67 -0.29 12.80 5.07
N LEU A 68 -0.01 14.11 5.01
CA LEU A 68 1.21 14.65 4.36
C LEU A 68 2.51 14.28 5.09
N ASP A 69 2.45 14.12 6.41
CA ASP A 69 3.54 13.64 7.25
C ASP A 69 3.91 12.18 6.91
N LEU A 70 2.89 11.32 6.76
CA LEU A 70 3.09 9.94 6.33
C LEU A 70 3.62 9.86 4.89
N LEU A 71 3.19 10.76 4.00
CA LEU A 71 3.75 10.87 2.64
C LEU A 71 5.25 11.21 2.69
N GLU A 72 5.65 12.15 3.55
CA GLU A 72 7.06 12.52 3.74
C GLU A 72 7.88 11.31 4.21
N GLU A 73 7.39 10.57 5.21
CA GLU A 73 8.02 9.34 5.70
C GLU A 73 8.15 8.28 4.60
N ALA A 74 7.09 8.06 3.83
CA ALA A 74 7.07 7.10 2.74
C ALA A 74 8.06 7.47 1.63
N CYS A 75 8.09 8.74 1.22
CA CYS A 75 9.04 9.23 0.23
C CYS A 75 10.49 9.08 0.70
N ALA A 76 10.79 9.41 1.96
CA ALA A 76 12.12 9.22 2.53
C ALA A 76 12.51 7.73 2.58
N GLY A 77 11.58 6.86 3.02
CA GLY A 77 11.80 5.42 3.11
C GLY A 77 12.02 4.73 1.76
N LEU A 78 11.37 5.22 0.70
CA LEU A 78 11.46 4.66 -0.65
C LEU A 78 12.47 5.39 -1.56
N GLY A 79 13.13 6.44 -1.05
CA GLY A 79 14.10 7.22 -1.82
C GLY A 79 13.48 8.07 -2.94
N THR A 80 12.24 8.50 -2.77
CA THR A 80 11.57 9.44 -3.69
C THR A 80 12.09 10.86 -3.45
N ASP A 81 12.69 11.47 -4.48
CA ASP A 81 13.23 12.82 -4.37
C ASP A 81 12.15 13.91 -4.36
N GLU A 82 12.47 15.06 -3.74
CA GLU A 82 11.56 16.21 -3.63
C GLU A 82 11.10 16.75 -4.99
N ALA A 83 11.93 16.67 -6.03
CA ALA A 83 11.55 17.14 -7.36
C ALA A 83 10.49 16.21 -7.98
N THR A 84 10.50 14.91 -7.68
CA THR A 84 9.47 13.95 -8.03
C THR A 84 8.15 14.28 -7.33
N VAL A 85 8.19 14.50 -6.01
CA VAL A 85 6.99 14.91 -5.24
C VAL A 85 6.42 16.23 -5.77
N GLY A 86 7.27 17.22 -6.07
CA GLY A 86 6.88 18.48 -6.67
C GLY A 86 6.22 18.32 -8.05
N ARG A 87 6.70 17.39 -8.88
CA ARG A 87 6.06 17.06 -10.17
C ARG A 87 4.67 16.47 -9.98
N TRP A 88 4.48 15.55 -9.03
CA TRP A 88 3.16 15.01 -8.72
C TRP A 88 2.19 16.09 -8.27
N LEU A 89 2.62 16.99 -7.37
CA LEU A 89 1.78 18.09 -6.89
C LEU A 89 1.35 19.01 -8.04
N LEU A 90 2.29 19.43 -8.91
CA LEU A 90 2.00 20.28 -10.06
C LEU A 90 1.06 19.61 -11.07
N ALA A 91 1.16 18.29 -11.22
CA ALA A 91 0.29 17.50 -12.09
C ALA A 91 -1.05 17.11 -11.44
N SER A 92 -1.26 17.44 -10.16
CA SER A 92 -2.38 16.94 -9.34
C SER A 92 -2.45 15.41 -9.32
N ASP A 93 -1.29 14.76 -9.34
CA ASP A 93 -1.13 13.31 -9.40
C ASP A 93 -1.12 12.70 -8.00
N PHE A 94 -2.25 12.86 -7.31
CA PHE A 94 -2.42 12.34 -5.95
C PHE A 94 -2.47 10.81 -5.90
N GLU A 95 -2.72 10.15 -7.03
CA GLU A 95 -2.71 8.68 -7.12
C GLU A 95 -1.29 8.13 -6.92
N ASN A 96 -0.27 8.72 -7.53
CA ASN A 96 1.11 8.31 -7.28
C ASN A 96 1.55 8.55 -5.83
N MET A 97 1.07 9.61 -5.19
CA MET A 97 1.31 9.85 -3.76
C MET A 97 0.63 8.78 -2.89
N ASP A 98 -0.62 8.44 -3.19
CA ASP A 98 -1.40 7.39 -2.50
C ASP A 98 -0.73 6.02 -2.63
N VAL A 99 -0.33 5.64 -3.85
CA VAL A 99 0.42 4.41 -4.14
C VAL A 99 1.74 4.37 -3.36
N THR A 100 2.46 5.50 -3.27
CA THR A 100 3.73 5.58 -2.54
C THR A 100 3.56 5.23 -1.05
N ILE A 101 2.54 5.79 -0.39
CA ILE A 101 2.24 5.47 1.02
C ILE A 101 1.87 3.98 1.16
N ARG A 102 1.04 3.45 0.26
CA ARG A 102 0.61 2.04 0.31
C ARG A 102 1.77 1.06 0.17
N CYS A 103 2.66 1.31 -0.80
CA CYS A 103 3.87 0.52 -0.99
C CYS A 103 4.79 0.60 0.23
N TYR A 104 4.94 1.78 0.85
CA TYR A 104 5.76 1.96 2.05
C TYR A 104 5.24 1.14 3.24
N LEU A 105 3.92 1.12 3.46
CA LEU A 105 3.31 0.43 4.59
C LEU A 105 3.09 -1.08 4.39
N LEU A 106 3.22 -1.58 3.15
CA LEU A 106 2.83 -2.95 2.79
C LEU A 106 3.46 -4.02 3.69
N SER A 107 4.78 -4.04 3.82
CA SER A 107 5.48 -5.08 4.57
C SER A 107 5.07 -5.11 6.04
N GLN A 108 4.87 -3.92 6.64
CA GLN A 108 4.44 -3.82 8.02
C GLN A 108 2.99 -4.29 8.20
N CYS A 109 2.10 -3.95 7.25
CA CYS A 109 0.71 -4.40 7.30
C CYS A 109 0.58 -5.92 7.08
N ILE A 110 1.41 -6.50 6.21
CA ILE A 110 1.49 -7.96 6.02
C ILE A 110 1.86 -8.63 7.33
N HIS A 111 2.95 -8.17 7.97
CA HIS A 111 3.41 -8.75 9.22
C HIS A 111 2.33 -8.75 10.31
N GLU A 112 1.60 -7.64 10.46
CA GLU A 112 0.53 -7.54 11.44
C GLU A 112 -0.70 -8.36 11.12
N VAL A 113 -1.08 -8.44 9.85
CA VAL A 113 -2.20 -9.31 9.44
C VAL A 113 -1.81 -10.77 9.68
N SER A 114 -0.55 -11.16 9.43
CA SER A 114 -0.04 -12.49 9.74
C SER A 114 -0.08 -12.82 11.23
N ASP A 115 0.12 -11.84 12.14
CA ASP A 115 -0.07 -12.04 13.59
C ASP A 115 -1.51 -12.43 13.99
N GLU A 116 -2.51 -12.10 13.15
CA GLU A 116 -3.91 -12.42 13.44
C GLU A 116 -4.29 -13.87 13.13
N PHE A 117 -3.46 -14.58 12.34
CA PHE A 117 -3.70 -15.96 11.90
C PHE A 117 -2.90 -17.02 12.69
N ASP A 118 -2.01 -16.58 13.60
CA ASP A 118 -1.28 -17.45 14.54
C ASP A 118 -2.11 -17.77 15.80
#